data_AF-A0A956RJL2-F1
#
_entry.id   AF-A0A956RJL2-F1
#
_cell.length_a   1.000
_cell.length_b   1.000
_cell.length_c   1.000
_cell.angle_alpha   90.00
_cell.angle_beta   90.00
_cell.angle_gamma   90.00
#
_symmetry.space_group_name_H-M   'P 1'
#
loop_
_entity.id
_entity.type
_entity.pdbx_description
1 polymer ?
#
loop_
_entity_poly.entity_id
_entity_poly.type
_entity_poly.pdbx_seq_one_letter_code
_entity_poly.pdbx_strand_id
1 'polypeptide(L)'
;GEDDLLLVREPKGGQVVASEGAVTVALDTTITDALRREGLARELINRVQNLRKQADLDVSQRIALLAFAEGELRATLEQPELAELIKREVLALSLTLADEDALRPALDGAPGFHTAEDRVDGDRLQLALSKIKALVID
;
A
#
# COMPACT_ATOMS: atom_id res chain seq x y z
N GLY A 1 -38.40 -47.94 -4.13
CA GLY A 1 -37.22 -47.73 -4.99
C GLY A 1 -37.15 -46.24 -5.14
N GLU A 2 -36.24 -45.62 -4.40
CA GLU A 2 -36.27 -44.20 -4.09
C GLU A 2 -35.32 -43.50 -5.07
N ASP A 3 -35.86 -42.55 -5.83
CA ASP A 3 -35.12 -41.74 -6.80
C ASP A 3 -34.12 -40.83 -6.08
N ASP A 4 -32.82 -41.05 -6.32
CA ASP A 4 -31.75 -40.16 -5.88
C ASP A 4 -31.78 -38.87 -6.71
N LEU A 5 -32.19 -37.77 -6.05
CA LEU A 5 -32.10 -36.42 -6.60
C LEU A 5 -30.67 -35.89 -6.44
N LEU A 6 -29.89 -35.94 -7.52
CA LEU A 6 -28.57 -35.29 -7.61
C LEU A 6 -28.75 -33.76 -7.69
N LEU A 7 -28.54 -33.08 -6.55
CA LEU A 7 -28.65 -31.63 -6.42
C LEU A 7 -27.33 -30.96 -6.84
N VAL A 8 -27.17 -30.69 -8.14
CA VAL A 8 -26.04 -29.93 -8.66
C VAL A 8 -26.28 -28.44 -8.39
N ARG A 9 -25.47 -27.83 -7.51
CA ARG A 9 -25.46 -26.38 -7.31
C ARG A 9 -24.56 -25.74 -8.34
N GLU A 10 -25.15 -25.05 -9.32
CA GLU A 10 -24.39 -24.15 -10.20
C GLU A 10 -23.99 -22.89 -9.42
N PRO A 11 -22.69 -22.55 -9.34
CA PRO A 11 -22.26 -21.31 -8.71
C PRO A 11 -22.71 -20.13 -9.57
N LYS A 12 -23.49 -19.21 -8.98
CA LYS A 12 -23.71 -17.88 -9.55
C LYS A 12 -22.37 -17.14 -9.56
N GLY A 13 -22.03 -16.53 -10.69
CA GLY A 13 -20.69 -16.01 -11.00
C GLY A 13 -20.04 -15.19 -9.89
N GLY A 14 -18.72 -15.39 -9.72
CA GLY A 14 -17.88 -14.67 -8.75
C GLY A 14 -17.33 -15.51 -7.60
N GLN A 15 -17.71 -16.79 -7.47
CA GLN A 15 -17.24 -17.66 -6.39
C GLN A 15 -16.50 -18.88 -6.94
N VAL A 16 -15.27 -19.09 -6.48
CA VAL A 16 -14.56 -20.37 -6.67
C VAL A 16 -14.96 -21.27 -5.51
N VAL A 17 -15.62 -22.38 -5.82
CA VAL A 17 -16.03 -23.39 -4.85
C VAL A 17 -15.02 -24.53 -4.91
N ALA A 18 -14.24 -24.71 -3.86
CA ALA A 18 -13.42 -25.89 -3.66
C ALA A 18 -14.05 -26.75 -2.55
N SER A 19 -14.19 -28.05 -2.82
CA SER A 19 -14.76 -29.01 -1.87
C SER A 19 -13.72 -30.10 -1.59
N GLU A 20 -13.41 -30.32 -0.32
CA GLU A 20 -12.69 -31.49 0.16
C GLU A 20 -13.54 -32.14 1.28
N GLY A 21 -14.13 -33.31 0.99
CA GLY A 21 -15.05 -33.98 1.90
C GLY A 21 -16.33 -33.17 2.19
N ALA A 22 -16.67 -32.97 3.46
CA ALA A 22 -17.88 -32.26 3.90
C ALA A 22 -17.72 -30.73 4.02
N VAL A 23 -16.53 -30.20 3.74
CA VAL A 23 -16.24 -28.76 3.87
C VAL A 23 -16.27 -28.11 2.50
N THR A 24 -17.15 -27.13 2.34
CA THR A 24 -17.23 -26.28 1.15
C THR A 24 -16.69 -24.91 1.51
N VAL A 25 -15.57 -24.50 0.89
CA VAL A 25 -15.07 -23.12 0.99
C VAL A 25 -15.49 -22.39 -0.28
N ALA A 26 -16.31 -21.36 -0.12
CA ALA A 26 -16.64 -20.44 -1.19
C ALA A 26 -15.85 -19.15 -0.98
N LEU A 27 -14.88 -18.88 -1.87
CA LEU A 27 -14.15 -17.62 -1.90
C LEU A 27 -14.86 -16.68 -2.87
N ASP A 28 -15.42 -15.59 -2.35
CA ASP A 28 -15.90 -14.48 -3.17
C ASP A 28 -14.68 -13.79 -3.80
N THR A 29 -14.56 -13.89 -5.12
CA THR A 29 -13.46 -13.33 -5.91
C THR A 29 -13.72 -11.89 -6.35
N THR A 30 -14.86 -11.31 -5.96
CA THR A 30 -15.21 -9.94 -6.31
C THR A 30 -14.35 -8.97 -5.51
N ILE A 31 -13.34 -8.38 -6.15
CA ILE A 31 -12.54 -7.31 -5.56
C ILE A 31 -13.40 -6.05 -5.49
N THR A 32 -13.68 -5.60 -4.28
CA THR A 32 -14.35 -4.32 -4.04
C THR A 32 -13.35 -3.16 -4.14
N ASP A 33 -13.84 -1.95 -4.40
CA ASP A 33 -12.98 -0.75 -4.45
C ASP A 33 -12.24 -0.52 -3.12
N ALA A 34 -12.88 -0.84 -1.99
CA ALA A 34 -12.24 -0.77 -0.68
C ALA A 34 -11.04 -1.72 -0.57
N LEU A 35 -11.20 -2.98 -1.01
CA LEU A 35 -10.12 -3.97 -1.03
C LEU A 35 -9.00 -3.56 -2.00
N ARG A 36 -9.35 -2.98 -3.15
CA ARG A 36 -8.36 -2.46 -4.11
C ARG A 36 -7.50 -1.36 -3.48
N ARG A 37 -8.13 -0.36 -2.86
CA ARG A 37 -7.43 0.76 -2.20
C ARG A 37 -6.59 0.30 -1.02
N GLU A 38 -7.08 -0.65 -0.23
CA GLU A 38 -6.29 -1.25 0.84
C GLU A 38 -5.05 -1.98 0.27
N GLY A 39 -5.21 -2.70 -0.85
CA GLY A 39 -4.11 -3.30 -1.60
C GLY A 39 -3.04 -2.28 -1.99
N LEU A 40 -3.44 -1.17 -2.61
CA LEU A 40 -2.54 -0.09 -3.01
C LEU A 40 -1.83 0.55 -1.80
N ALA A 41 -2.54 0.75 -0.69
CA ALA A 41 -1.94 1.24 0.55
C ALA A 41 -0.87 0.26 1.07
N ARG A 42 -1.13 -1.05 1.03
CA ARG A 42 -0.17 -2.09 1.43
C ARG A 42 1.05 -2.14 0.51
N GLU A 43 0.87 -1.90 -0.79
CA GLU A 43 2.00 -1.78 -1.72
C GLU A 43 2.89 -0.60 -1.37
N LEU A 44 2.30 0.58 -1.12
CA LEU A 44 3.10 1.75 -0.70
C LEU A 44 3.83 1.47 0.61
N ILE A 45 3.18 0.87 1.60
CA ILE A 45 3.82 0.47 2.87
C ILE A 45 5.05 -0.41 2.58
N ASN A 46 4.91 -1.40 1.69
CA ASN A 46 6.03 -2.26 1.32
C ASN A 46 7.19 -1.47 0.70
N ARG A 47 6.91 -0.55 -0.22
CA ARG A 47 7.94 0.28 -0.87
C ARG A 47 8.66 1.19 0.10
N VAL A 48 7.93 1.87 0.96
CA VAL A 48 8.50 2.73 2.00
C VAL A 48 9.35 1.90 2.97
N GLN A 49 8.88 0.73 3.39
CA GLN A 49 9.66 -0.14 4.28
C GLN A 49 10.95 -0.65 3.64
N ASN A 50 10.94 -0.94 2.33
CA ASN A 50 12.16 -1.29 1.60
C ASN A 50 13.12 -0.11 1.52
N LEU A 51 12.61 1.10 1.23
CA LEU A 51 13.42 2.31 1.21
C LEU A 51 14.03 2.62 2.59
N ARG A 52 13.29 2.39 3.69
CA ARG A 52 13.81 2.51 5.06
C ARG A 52 15.00 1.57 5.31
N LYS A 53 14.94 0.33 4.80
CA LYS A 53 16.04 -0.64 4.91
C LYS A 53 17.25 -0.21 4.08
N GLN A 54 17.03 0.26 2.85
CA GLN A 54 18.10 0.77 1.98
C GLN A 54 18.79 2.01 2.57
N ALA A 55 18.04 2.82 3.31
CA ALA A 55 18.51 3.99 4.05
C ALA A 55 19.18 3.66 5.40
N ASP A 56 19.30 2.37 5.76
CA ASP A 56 19.85 1.89 7.04
C ASP A 56 19.22 2.61 8.25
N LEU A 57 17.88 2.73 8.23
CA LEU A 57 17.14 3.30 9.34
C LEU A 57 16.88 2.25 10.41
N ASP A 58 17.03 2.67 11.68
CA ASP A 58 16.56 1.86 12.79
C ASP A 58 15.03 1.64 12.72
N VAL A 59 14.58 0.48 13.19
CA VAL A 59 13.17 0.07 13.16
C VAL A 59 12.27 1.05 13.92
N SER A 60 12.77 1.72 14.95
CA SER A 60 12.03 2.69 15.77
C SER A 60 12.06 4.12 15.22
N GLN A 61 12.89 4.35 14.19
CA GLN A 61 13.17 5.70 13.72
C GLN A 61 11.97 6.29 12.98
N ARG A 62 11.59 7.52 13.35
CA ARG A 62 10.54 8.27 12.66
C ARG A 62 11.07 8.99 11.42
N ILE A 63 10.20 9.13 10.42
CA ILE A 63 10.52 9.75 9.13
C ILE A 63 9.52 10.83 8.74
N ALA A 64 9.93 11.72 7.85
CA ALA A 64 9.03 12.49 7.00
C ALA A 64 9.01 11.83 5.62
N LEU A 65 7.82 11.64 5.04
CA LEU A 65 7.63 11.00 3.74
C LEU A 65 7.04 12.00 2.73
N LEU A 66 7.71 12.16 1.60
CA LEU A 66 7.24 12.88 0.42
C LEU A 66 6.97 11.84 -0.67
N ALA A 67 5.86 11.99 -1.37
CA ALA A 67 5.49 11.07 -2.44
C ALA A 67 4.90 11.82 -3.64
N PHE A 68 5.36 11.44 -4.82
CA PHE A 68 4.64 11.66 -6.07
C PHE A 68 4.02 10.32 -6.49
N ALA A 69 2.75 10.34 -6.84
CA ALA A 69 2.03 9.19 -7.36
C ALA A 69 1.08 9.62 -8.47
N GLU A 70 0.83 8.71 -9.41
CA GLU A 70 -0.16 8.86 -10.47
C GLU A 70 -1.37 7.92 -10.22
N GLY A 71 -2.44 8.17 -10.98
CA GLY A 71 -3.61 7.30 -11.08
C GLY A 71 -4.27 6.91 -9.76
N GLU A 72 -4.63 5.62 -9.66
CA GLU A 72 -5.39 5.09 -8.52
C GLU A 72 -4.62 5.14 -7.21
N LEU A 73 -3.28 5.04 -7.27
CA LEU A 73 -2.46 5.19 -6.08
C LEU A 73 -2.58 6.61 -5.53
N ARG A 74 -2.53 7.65 -6.37
CA ARG A 74 -2.75 9.04 -5.90
C ARG A 74 -4.12 9.20 -5.25
N ALA A 75 -5.18 8.75 -5.91
CA ALA A 75 -6.54 8.81 -5.36
C ALA A 75 -6.69 8.04 -4.03
N THR A 76 -5.91 6.96 -3.85
CA THR A 76 -5.82 6.21 -2.60
C THR A 76 -5.13 7.02 -1.50
N LEU A 77 -4.03 7.70 -1.83
CA LEU A 77 -3.25 8.48 -0.85
C LEU A 77 -3.92 9.80 -0.46
N GLU A 78 -4.84 10.30 -1.27
CA GLU A 78 -5.67 11.47 -0.94
C GLU A 78 -6.79 11.13 0.08
N GLN A 79 -7.06 9.84 0.35
CA GLN A 79 -8.00 9.41 1.39
C GLN A 79 -7.35 9.48 2.77
N PRO A 80 -7.85 10.32 3.71
CA PRO A 80 -7.21 10.54 5.00
C PRO A 80 -7.02 9.27 5.84
N GLU A 81 -7.98 8.36 5.81
CA GLU A 81 -7.93 7.11 6.56
C GLU A 81 -6.81 6.18 6.07
N LEU A 82 -6.55 6.14 4.76
CA LEU A 82 -5.49 5.33 4.18
C LEU A 82 -4.13 6.00 4.35
N ALA A 83 -4.06 7.33 4.18
CA ALA A 83 -2.87 8.10 4.47
C ALA A 83 -2.41 7.91 5.92
N GLU A 84 -3.34 7.92 6.89
CA GLU A 84 -2.97 7.68 8.29
C GLU A 84 -2.64 6.23 8.62
N LEU A 85 -3.30 5.27 7.95
CA LEU A 85 -2.87 3.87 8.00
C LEU A 85 -1.40 3.76 7.58
N ILE A 86 -1.05 4.27 6.40
CA ILE A 86 0.32 4.21 5.87
C ILE A 86 1.31 4.87 6.83
N LYS A 87 1.02 6.09 7.29
CA LYS A 87 1.89 6.81 8.23
C LYS A 87 2.17 6.01 9.49
N ARG A 88 1.14 5.40 10.08
CA ARG A 88 1.27 4.56 11.27
C ARG A 88 2.16 3.34 11.00
N GLU A 89 1.90 2.61 9.92
CA GLU A 89 2.63 1.37 9.60
C GLU A 89 4.10 1.61 9.25
N VAL A 90 4.47 2.82 8.77
CA VAL A 90 5.85 3.15 8.36
C VAL A 90 6.57 4.13 9.29
N LEU A 91 5.98 4.43 10.44
CA LEU A 91 6.46 5.42 11.43
C LEU A 91 6.74 6.81 10.82
N ALA A 92 5.91 7.21 9.86
CA ALA A 92 6.00 8.54 9.28
C ALA A 92 5.18 9.54 10.10
N LEU A 93 5.80 10.67 10.47
CA LEU A 93 5.09 11.79 11.09
C LEU A 93 4.33 12.63 10.06
N SER A 94 4.76 12.59 8.80
CA SER A 94 4.08 13.23 7.67
C SER A 94 4.12 12.33 6.44
N LEU A 95 3.05 12.41 5.65
CA LEU A 95 2.98 11.94 4.27
C LEU A 95 2.48 13.13 3.46
N THR A 96 3.32 13.67 2.58
CA THR A 96 2.98 14.81 1.72
C THR A 96 2.99 14.37 0.27
N LEU A 97 1.84 14.46 -0.37
CA LEU A 97 1.75 14.35 -1.81
C LEU A 97 2.22 15.65 -2.44
N ALA A 98 3.15 15.53 -3.38
CA ALA A 98 3.69 16.65 -4.10
C ALA A 98 3.90 16.27 -5.56
N ASP A 99 3.86 17.27 -6.43
CA ASP A 99 4.17 17.08 -7.84
C ASP A 99 5.67 16.81 -8.03
N GLU A 100 6.02 16.20 -9.15
CA GLU A 100 7.39 15.77 -9.43
C GLU A 100 8.41 16.92 -9.32
N ASP A 101 8.06 18.12 -9.78
CA ASP A 101 8.92 19.31 -9.68
C ASP A 101 9.19 19.73 -8.22
N ALA A 102 8.21 19.57 -7.33
CA ALA A 102 8.37 19.86 -5.92
C ALA A 102 9.20 18.79 -5.18
N LEU A 103 9.18 17.54 -5.67
CA LEU A 103 10.04 16.46 -5.18
C LEU A 103 11.47 16.54 -5.73
N ARG A 104 11.67 17.21 -6.87
CA ARG A 104 12.94 17.25 -7.62
C ARG A 104 14.17 17.52 -6.75
N PRO A 105 14.19 18.48 -5.80
CA PRO A 105 15.37 18.69 -4.96
C PRO A 105 15.78 17.43 -4.18
N ALA A 106 14.82 16.68 -3.65
CA ALA A 106 15.10 15.44 -2.94
C ALA A 106 15.58 14.33 -3.91
N LEU A 107 14.93 14.22 -5.08
CA LEU A 107 15.28 13.25 -6.11
C LEU A 107 16.68 13.48 -6.69
N ASP A 108 17.11 14.75 -6.80
CA ASP A 108 18.43 15.15 -7.29
C ASP A 108 19.53 15.05 -6.21
N GLY A 109 19.23 14.41 -5.07
CA GLY A 109 20.21 14.08 -4.04
C GLY A 109 20.44 15.18 -3.01
N ALA A 110 19.44 16.02 -2.73
CA ALA A 110 19.52 16.93 -1.58
C ALA A 110 19.87 16.13 -0.30
N PRO A 111 20.80 16.64 0.52
CA PRO A 111 21.34 15.90 1.66
C PRO A 111 20.24 15.59 2.69
N GLY A 112 20.29 14.36 3.22
CA GLY A 112 19.34 13.88 4.23
C GLY A 112 18.08 13.22 3.67
N PHE A 113 17.92 13.18 2.34
CA PHE A 113 16.89 12.39 1.69
C PHE A 113 17.43 11.03 1.21
N HIS A 114 16.58 10.03 1.30
CA HIS A 114 16.71 8.77 0.59
C HIS A 114 15.51 8.62 -0.33
N THR A 115 15.76 8.20 -1.56
CA THR A 115 14.75 8.22 -2.61
C THR A 115 14.58 6.85 -3.26
N ALA A 116 13.39 6.61 -3.79
CA ALA A 116 13.11 5.45 -4.62
C ALA A 116 12.15 5.85 -5.74
N GLU A 117 12.33 5.24 -6.91
CA GLU A 117 11.40 5.33 -8.03
C GLU A 117 10.89 3.93 -8.36
N ASP A 118 9.59 3.83 -8.63
CA ASP A 118 8.95 2.57 -9.00
C ASP A 118 7.68 2.81 -9.83
N ARG A 119 6.99 1.73 -10.19
CA ARG A 119 5.65 1.74 -10.78
C ARG A 119 4.70 0.85 -10.01
N VAL A 120 3.47 1.33 -9.83
CA VAL A 120 2.36 0.58 -9.23
C VAL A 120 1.27 0.50 -10.29
N ASP A 121 0.90 -0.71 -10.71
CA ASP A 121 -0.04 -0.94 -11.81
C ASP A 121 0.27 -0.18 -13.12
N GLY A 122 1.53 0.17 -13.34
CA GLY A 122 2.01 0.92 -14.50
C GLY A 122 2.11 2.43 -14.29
N ASP A 123 1.47 2.97 -13.25
CA ASP A 123 1.52 4.38 -12.85
C ASP A 123 2.81 4.69 -12.09
N ARG A 124 3.36 5.90 -12.29
CA ARG A 124 4.63 6.26 -11.65
C ARG A 124 4.47 6.53 -10.17
N LEU A 125 5.49 6.11 -9.42
CA LEU A 125 5.66 6.39 -8.00
C LEU A 125 7.09 6.88 -7.76
N GLN A 126 7.23 8.03 -7.12
CA GLN A 126 8.51 8.50 -6.60
C GLN A 126 8.37 8.81 -5.11
N LEU A 127 9.33 8.35 -4.33
CA LEU A 127 9.37 8.49 -2.88
C LEU A 127 10.63 9.22 -2.48
N ALA A 128 10.50 10.11 -1.50
CA ALA A 128 11.62 10.63 -0.75
C ALA A 128 11.29 10.57 0.73
N LEU A 129 12.19 9.99 1.52
CA LEU A 129 12.10 9.99 2.97
C LEU A 129 13.30 10.68 3.60
N SER A 130 13.10 11.28 4.77
CA SER A 130 14.17 11.86 5.57
C SER A 130 13.99 11.53 7.05
N LYS A 131 15.11 11.45 7.78
CA LYS A 131 15.11 11.25 9.23
C LYS A 131 14.62 12.53 9.91
N ILE A 132 13.72 12.41 10.87
CA ILE A 132 13.37 13.55 11.72
C ILE A 132 14.41 13.66 12.82
N LYS A 133 15.06 14.82 12.93
CA LYS A 133 15.91 15.10 14.10
C LYS A 133 15.02 15.07 15.33
N ALA A 134 15.37 14.24 16.30
CA ALA A 134 14.72 14.29 17.61
C ALA A 134 14.83 15.74 18.11
N LEU A 135 13.69 16.36 18.40
CA LEU A 135 13.69 17.62 19.13
C LEU A 135 14.24 17.27 20.51
N VAL A 136 15.49 17.64 20.78
CA VAL A 136 16.01 17.64 22.15
C VAL A 136 15.28 18.78 22.84
N ILE A 137 14.31 18.43 23.68
CA ILE A 137 13.72 19.37 24.62
C ILE A 137 14.66 19.33 25.83
N ASP A 138 15.53 20.33 25.94
CA ASP A 138 16.29 20.62 27.17
C ASP A 138 15.35 21.05 28.30
#